data_AF-A0A9E6CJZ1-F1
#
_entry.id   AF-A0A9E6CJZ1-F1
#
_cell.length_a   1.000
_cell.length_b   1.000
_cell.length_c   1.000
_cell.angle_alpha   90.00
_cell.angle_beta   90.00
_cell.angle_gamma   90.00
#
_symmetry.space_group_name_H-M   'P 1'
#
loop_
_entity.id
_entity.type
_entity.pdbx_description
1 polymer ?
#
loop_
_entity_poly.entity_id
_entity_poly.type
_entity_poly.pdbx_seq_one_letter_code
_entity_poly.pdbx_strand_id
1 'polypeptide(L)'
;MKETTREVQKDIIDIRGPVDLPGGFPFRLLAILALLVIAAVAAKFLIKKFGGKERVLPPRPAHEIAYDDLRDLKMRGLPGQGRIKEYYIALSFIVRQYLENRFALRAPEMTTEEFLIAAKNRGEFSSELKALLKDFLLHCDLVKFAKYGPTPTEMDLSFESAKRLVDQTKERAAEVTA
;
A
#
# COMPACT_ATOMS: atom_id res chain seq x y z
N MET A 1 -55.41 42.38 -83.74
CA MET A 1 -56.04 43.00 -82.55
C MET A 1 -55.92 42.03 -81.38
N LYS A 2 -54.93 42.23 -80.51
CA LYS A 2 -55.03 42.18 -79.03
C LYS A 2 -53.62 42.26 -78.45
N GLU A 3 -53.52 43.15 -77.50
CA GLU A 3 -52.32 43.71 -76.89
C GLU A 3 -51.74 42.81 -75.79
N THR A 4 -50.49 43.12 -75.44
CA THR A 4 -49.94 43.19 -74.07
C THR A 4 -49.99 41.93 -73.22
N THR A 5 -48.82 41.45 -72.78
CA THR A 5 -48.37 41.60 -71.38
C THR A 5 -46.88 41.28 -71.27
N ARG A 6 -46.14 42.23 -70.68
CA ARG A 6 -44.78 42.08 -70.16
C ARG A 6 -44.78 41.06 -69.03
N GLU A 7 -43.84 40.13 -69.04
CA GLU A 7 -43.35 39.51 -67.80
C GLU A 7 -41.83 39.42 -67.93
N VAL A 8 -41.15 40.41 -67.33
CA VAL A 8 -39.72 40.36 -67.06
C VAL A 8 -39.55 39.36 -65.92
N GLN A 9 -39.46 38.07 -66.24
CA GLN A 9 -39.18 37.05 -65.24
C GLN A 9 -37.66 37.02 -64.99
N LYS A 10 -37.29 37.87 -64.03
CA LYS A 10 -36.07 37.89 -63.23
C LYS A 10 -35.39 36.51 -63.10
N ASP A 11 -34.25 36.33 -63.77
CA ASP A 11 -33.31 35.22 -63.52
C ASP A 11 -32.71 35.38 -62.12
N ILE A 12 -33.44 34.92 -61.11
CA ILE A 12 -32.88 34.72 -59.77
C ILE A 12 -32.10 33.42 -59.84
N ILE A 13 -30.78 33.52 -59.71
CA ILE A 13 -29.92 32.34 -59.63
C ILE A 13 -30.26 31.61 -58.33
N ASP A 14 -30.72 30.37 -58.49
CA ASP A 14 -31.13 29.50 -57.38
C ASP A 14 -29.93 29.16 -56.49
N ILE A 15 -30.11 29.23 -55.17
CA ILE A 15 -29.06 28.89 -54.20
C ILE A 15 -29.04 27.37 -54.09
N ARG A 16 -27.88 26.74 -54.34
CA ARG A 16 -27.74 25.28 -54.20
C ARG A 16 -28.30 24.82 -52.86
N GLY A 17 -29.16 23.81 -52.90
CA GLY A 17 -29.75 23.19 -51.72
C GLY A 17 -28.71 22.58 -50.77
N PRO A 18 -29.13 22.19 -49.55
CA PRO A 18 -28.23 21.69 -48.52
C PRO A 18 -27.43 20.50 -49.04
N VAL A 19 -26.11 20.58 -48.93
CA VAL A 19 -25.22 19.45 -49.24
C VAL A 19 -25.32 18.46 -48.08
N ASP A 20 -25.85 17.27 -48.34
CA ASP A 20 -25.85 16.18 -47.37
C ASP A 20 -24.40 15.77 -47.08
N LEU A 21 -23.92 16.14 -45.90
CA LEU A 21 -22.63 15.67 -45.39
C LEU A 21 -22.73 14.15 -45.19
N PRO A 22 -21.87 13.32 -45.82
CA PRO A 22 -21.88 11.89 -45.62
C PRO A 22 -21.74 11.59 -44.12
N GLY A 23 -22.71 10.84 -43.61
CA GLY A 23 -22.94 10.64 -42.19
C GLY A 23 -21.76 10.00 -41.46
N GLY A 24 -21.45 10.57 -40.30
CA GLY A 24 -20.65 9.93 -39.25
C GLY A 24 -19.16 10.29 -39.26
N PHE A 25 -18.83 11.56 -39.01
CA PHE A 25 -17.47 11.93 -38.61
C PHE A 25 -16.94 10.99 -37.51
N PRO A 26 -15.66 10.61 -37.51
CA PRO A 26 -15.10 9.60 -36.61
C PRO A 26 -15.04 10.05 -35.15
N PHE A 27 -15.72 11.13 -34.76
CA PHE A 27 -15.85 11.58 -33.37
C PHE A 27 -16.38 10.48 -32.45
N ARG A 28 -17.23 9.57 -32.95
CA ARG A 28 -17.68 8.40 -32.16
C ARG A 28 -16.51 7.45 -31.87
N LEU A 29 -15.68 7.15 -32.87
CA LEU A 29 -14.49 6.32 -32.70
C LEU A 29 -13.45 7.02 -31.80
N LEU A 30 -13.26 8.32 -31.96
CA LEU A 30 -12.39 9.15 -31.12
C LEU A 30 -12.90 9.21 -29.67
N ALA A 31 -14.21 9.33 -29.45
CA ALA A 31 -14.81 9.33 -28.12
C ALA A 31 -14.69 7.96 -27.44
N ILE A 32 -14.89 6.86 -28.18
CA ILE A 32 -14.67 5.50 -27.68
C ILE A 32 -13.18 5.30 -27.32
N LEU A 33 -12.27 5.75 -28.17
CA LEU A 33 -10.83 5.67 -27.91
C LEU A 33 -10.43 6.48 -26.67
N ALA A 34 -10.93 7.71 -26.53
CA ALA A 34 -10.70 8.55 -25.35
C ALA A 34 -11.23 7.90 -24.07
N LEU A 35 -12.43 7.30 -24.12
CA LEU A 35 -13.02 6.59 -22.98
C LEU A 35 -12.17 5.38 -22.57
N LEU A 36 -11.67 4.60 -23.53
CA LEU A 36 -10.78 3.46 -23.27
C LEU A 36 -9.46 3.88 -22.63
N VAL A 37 -8.88 5.00 -23.08
CA VAL A 37 -7.65 5.55 -22.49
C VAL A 37 -7.89 5.99 -21.05
N ILE A 38 -9.00 6.69 -20.77
CA ILE A 38 -9.35 7.11 -19.41
C ILE A 38 -9.57 5.90 -18.51
N ALA A 39 -10.30 4.88 -18.98
CA ALA A 39 -10.53 3.65 -18.25
C ALA A 39 -9.21 2.90 -17.96
N ALA A 40 -8.30 2.82 -18.93
CA ALA A 40 -7.00 2.18 -18.75
C ALA A 40 -6.11 2.94 -17.74
N VAL A 41 -6.10 4.27 -17.79
CA VAL A 41 -5.37 5.11 -16.83
C VAL A 41 -5.98 4.97 -15.43
N ALA A 42 -7.31 5.04 -15.30
CA ALA A 42 -8.00 4.85 -14.03
C ALA A 42 -7.75 3.45 -13.47
N ALA A 43 -7.85 2.41 -14.30
CA ALA A 43 -7.53 1.04 -13.91
C ALA A 43 -6.07 0.92 -13.47
N LYS A 44 -5.11 1.49 -14.21
CA LYS A 44 -3.69 1.50 -13.82
C LYS A 44 -3.46 2.26 -12.51
N PHE A 45 -4.17 3.36 -12.29
CA PHE A 45 -4.06 4.15 -11.06
C PHE A 45 -4.69 3.43 -9.86
N LEU A 46 -5.82 2.77 -10.07
CA LEU A 46 -6.49 1.91 -9.08
C LEU A 46 -5.65 0.67 -8.78
N ILE A 47 -5.08 0.01 -9.78
CA ILE A 47 -4.14 -1.10 -9.60
C ILE A 47 -2.87 -0.61 -8.89
N LYS A 48 -2.36 0.60 -9.14
CA LYS A 48 -1.21 1.13 -8.39
C LYS A 48 -1.56 1.52 -6.95
N LYS A 49 -2.82 1.90 -6.68
CA LYS A 49 -3.31 2.33 -5.36
C LYS A 49 -3.79 1.15 -4.50
N PHE A 50 -4.34 0.11 -5.12
CA PHE A 50 -4.94 -1.07 -4.47
C PHE A 50 -4.23 -2.39 -4.78
N GLY A 51 -3.45 -2.46 -5.86
CA GLY A 51 -2.48 -3.53 -6.06
C GLY A 51 -1.37 -3.33 -5.04
N GLY A 52 -1.53 -3.98 -3.89
CA GLY A 52 -0.42 -4.20 -2.98
C GLY A 52 0.76 -4.65 -3.80
N LYS A 53 1.95 -4.10 -3.52
CA LYS A 53 3.21 -4.60 -4.08
C LYS A 53 3.10 -6.12 -4.05
N GLU A 54 3.06 -6.73 -5.22
CA GLU A 54 3.19 -8.18 -5.34
C GLU A 54 4.59 -8.44 -4.81
N ARG A 55 4.65 -8.69 -3.50
CA ARG A 55 5.88 -9.00 -2.82
C ARG A 55 6.18 -10.37 -3.36
N VAL A 56 7.19 -10.42 -4.23
CA VAL A 56 8.00 -11.60 -4.42
C VAL A 56 8.27 -12.10 -3.00
N LEU A 57 7.54 -13.14 -2.57
CA LEU A 57 7.85 -13.83 -1.33
C LEU A 57 9.35 -14.10 -1.45
N PRO A 58 10.20 -13.58 -0.55
CA PRO A 58 11.56 -14.09 -0.53
C PRO A 58 11.43 -15.61 -0.36
N PRO A 59 12.27 -16.43 -1.01
CA PRO A 59 12.20 -17.89 -0.89
C PRO A 59 12.42 -18.41 0.55
N ARG A 60 12.56 -17.51 1.53
CA ARG A 60 12.83 -17.78 2.94
C ARG A 60 11.63 -17.37 3.80
N PRO A 61 11.22 -18.20 4.77
CA PRO A 61 10.17 -17.87 5.72
C PRO A 61 10.40 -16.54 6.44
N ALA A 62 9.32 -15.80 6.71
CA ALA A 62 9.39 -14.46 7.32
C ALA A 62 10.13 -14.47 8.68
N HIS A 63 9.98 -15.54 9.45
CA HIS A 63 10.62 -15.66 10.77
C HIS A 63 12.15 -15.83 10.69
N GLU A 64 12.67 -16.47 9.63
CA GLU A 64 14.12 -16.58 9.44
C GLU A 64 14.76 -15.22 9.18
N ILE A 65 14.12 -14.41 8.34
CA ILE A 65 14.55 -13.04 8.05
C ILE A 65 14.55 -12.22 9.34
N ALA A 66 13.49 -12.33 10.14
CA ALA A 66 13.41 -11.65 11.43
C ALA A 66 14.51 -12.07 12.41
N TYR A 67 14.87 -13.36 12.46
CA TYR A 67 15.99 -13.82 13.31
C TYR A 67 17.34 -13.29 12.83
N ASP A 68 17.58 -13.29 11.52
CA ASP A 68 18.79 -12.71 10.94
C ASP A 68 18.89 -11.22 11.29
N ASP A 69 17.80 -10.45 11.11
CA ASP A 69 17.75 -9.03 11.43
C ASP A 69 17.95 -8.76 12.94
N LEU A 70 17.34 -9.57 13.81
CA LEU A 70 17.52 -9.46 15.27
C LEU A 70 18.95 -9.77 15.69
N ARG A 71 19.58 -10.79 15.08
CA ARG A 71 21.00 -11.12 15.32
C ARG A 71 21.88 -9.95 14.89
N ASP A 72 21.65 -9.40 13.71
CA ASP A 72 22.41 -8.28 13.17
C ASP A 72 22.25 -7.03 14.04
N LEU A 73 21.03 -6.74 14.53
CA LEU A 73 20.79 -5.65 15.46
C LEU A 73 21.58 -5.83 16.76
N LYS A 74 21.61 -7.06 17.31
CA LYS A 74 22.39 -7.39 18.51
C LYS A 74 23.89 -7.21 18.28
N MET A 75 24.42 -7.67 17.15
CA MET A 75 25.84 -7.54 16.80
C MET A 75 26.29 -6.09 16.63
N ARG A 76 25.40 -5.19 16.16
CA ARG A 76 25.72 -3.76 16.04
C ARG A 76 26.02 -3.09 17.38
N GLY A 77 25.58 -3.65 18.52
CA GLY A 77 25.90 -3.13 19.85
C GLY A 77 25.48 -1.67 20.08
N LEU A 78 24.42 -1.20 19.41
CA LEU A 78 23.99 0.21 19.43
C LEU A 78 23.77 0.78 20.84
N PRO A 79 23.17 0.05 21.81
CA PRO A 79 23.04 0.55 23.18
C PRO A 79 24.39 0.88 23.84
N GLY A 80 25.43 0.07 23.63
CA GLY A 80 26.76 0.30 24.17
C GLY A 80 27.47 1.53 23.57
N GLN A 81 27.00 2.01 22.42
CA GLN A 81 27.46 3.24 21.77
C GLN A 81 26.64 4.48 22.19
N GLY A 82 25.70 4.34 23.13
CA GLY A 82 24.76 5.40 23.50
C GLY A 82 23.64 5.64 22.47
N ARG A 83 23.56 4.80 21.41
CA ARG A 83 22.58 4.93 20.32
C ARG A 83 21.29 4.17 20.63
N ILE A 84 20.76 4.36 21.84
CA ILE A 84 19.58 3.62 22.35
C ILE A 84 18.33 3.92 21.52
N LYS A 85 18.12 5.18 21.12
CA LYS A 85 16.98 5.56 20.27
C LYS A 85 16.99 4.80 18.94
N GLU A 86 18.14 4.72 18.30
CA GLU A 86 18.29 4.00 17.01
C GLU A 86 18.07 2.50 17.16
N TYR A 87 18.53 1.92 18.28
CA TYR A 87 18.25 0.54 18.64
C TYR A 87 16.74 0.27 18.70
N TYR A 88 15.96 1.10 19.41
CA TYR A 88 14.52 0.91 19.52
C TYR A 88 13.74 1.20 18.23
N ILE A 89 14.21 2.14 17.40
CA ILE A 89 13.68 2.34 16.05
C ILE A 89 13.84 1.04 15.25
N ALA A 90 15.06 0.50 15.18
CA ALA A 90 15.36 -0.72 14.45
C ALA A 90 14.61 -1.94 15.01
N LEU A 91 14.60 -2.13 16.34
CA LEU A 91 13.94 -3.26 16.99
C LEU A 91 12.44 -3.31 16.67
N SER A 92 11.76 -2.17 16.80
CA SER A 92 10.33 -2.09 16.47
C SER A 92 10.06 -2.24 14.97
N PHE A 93 10.98 -1.78 14.12
CA PHE A 93 10.88 -1.94 12.67
C PHE A 93 10.96 -3.42 12.27
N ILE A 94 11.90 -4.18 12.85
CA ILE A 94 12.04 -5.62 12.58
C ILE A 94 10.74 -6.37 12.91
N VAL A 95 10.15 -6.12 14.09
CA VAL A 95 8.89 -6.76 14.48
C VAL A 95 7.75 -6.38 13.53
N ARG A 96 7.62 -5.10 13.17
CA ARG A 96 6.59 -4.66 12.22
C ARG A 96 6.77 -5.27 10.84
N GLN A 97 8.00 -5.33 10.34
CA GLN A 97 8.33 -5.89 9.03
C GLN A 97 8.04 -7.39 9.00
N TYR A 98 8.38 -8.10 10.06
CA TYR A 98 8.06 -9.50 10.23
C TYR A 98 6.56 -9.76 10.18
N LEU A 99 5.78 -9.04 11.01
CA LEU A 99 4.33 -9.20 11.07
C LEU A 99 3.63 -8.79 9.77
N GLU A 100 4.16 -7.79 9.07
CA GLU A 100 3.72 -7.45 7.72
C GLU A 100 3.95 -8.62 6.75
N ASN A 101 5.14 -9.20 6.74
CA ASN A 101 5.49 -10.28 5.82
C ASN A 101 4.69 -11.57 6.14
N ARG A 102 4.46 -11.86 7.42
CA ARG A 102 3.75 -13.07 7.87
C ARG A 102 2.23 -12.95 7.70
N PHE A 103 1.64 -11.79 8.02
CA PHE A 103 0.18 -11.63 8.12
C PHE A 103 -0.41 -10.69 7.05
N ALA A 104 0.39 -10.33 6.05
CA ALA A 104 0.04 -9.39 4.99
C ALA A 104 -0.55 -8.07 5.53
N LEU A 105 0.01 -7.55 6.63
CA LEU A 105 -0.37 -6.26 7.22
C LEU A 105 0.41 -5.14 6.54
N ARG A 106 -0.21 -3.98 6.22
CA ARG A 106 0.52 -2.82 5.68
C ARG A 106 1.24 -2.03 6.78
N ALA A 107 2.13 -2.69 7.53
CA ALA A 107 2.71 -2.17 8.77
C ALA A 107 3.52 -0.85 8.64
N PRO A 108 4.34 -0.64 7.59
CA PRO A 108 5.16 0.56 7.45
C PRO A 108 4.35 1.84 7.23
N GLU A 109 3.12 1.72 6.71
CA GLU A 109 2.22 2.85 6.42
C GLU A 109 1.28 3.15 7.61
N MET A 110 1.30 2.32 8.66
CA MET A 110 0.40 2.40 9.80
C MET A 110 1.06 3.03 11.03
N THR A 111 0.30 3.87 11.71
CA THR A 111 0.61 4.26 13.09
C THR A 111 0.57 3.04 14.02
N THR A 112 1.13 3.18 15.23
CA THR A 112 1.11 2.11 16.24
C THR A 112 -0.31 1.64 16.57
N GLU A 113 -1.25 2.57 16.71
CA GLU A 113 -2.65 2.26 17.03
C GLU A 113 -3.34 1.52 15.88
N GLU A 114 -3.21 2.01 14.65
CA GLU A 114 -3.77 1.37 13.46
C GLU A 114 -3.20 -0.04 13.27
N PHE A 115 -1.90 -0.21 13.50
CA PHE A 115 -1.25 -1.50 13.41
C PHE A 115 -1.79 -2.49 14.45
N LEU A 116 -1.99 -2.05 15.69
CA LEU A 116 -2.57 -2.89 16.75
C LEU A 116 -4.03 -3.26 16.47
N ILE A 117 -4.82 -2.35 15.88
CA ILE A 117 -6.19 -2.64 15.44
C ILE A 117 -6.18 -3.68 14.31
N ALA A 118 -5.31 -3.51 13.32
CA ALA A 118 -5.17 -4.45 12.21
C ALA A 118 -4.76 -5.85 12.70
N ALA A 119 -3.80 -5.94 13.62
CA ALA A 119 -3.39 -7.20 14.25
C ALA A 119 -4.51 -7.81 15.11
N LYS A 120 -5.32 -7.01 15.81
CA LYS A 120 -6.44 -7.50 16.63
C LYS A 120 -7.50 -8.25 15.81
N ASN A 121 -7.71 -7.82 14.56
CA ASN A 121 -8.70 -8.38 13.66
C ASN A 121 -8.24 -9.69 12.99
N ARG A 122 -7.00 -10.14 13.22
CA ARG A 122 -6.50 -11.43 12.75
C ARG A 122 -6.80 -12.53 13.78
N GLY A 123 -7.32 -13.66 13.29
CA GLY A 123 -7.66 -14.83 14.10
C GLY A 123 -6.44 -15.60 14.62
N GLU A 124 -5.25 -15.36 14.05
CA GLU A 124 -4.03 -16.07 14.43
C GLU A 124 -3.36 -15.53 15.70
N PHE A 125 -3.81 -14.40 16.25
CA PHE A 125 -3.24 -13.80 17.46
C PHE A 125 -4.06 -14.14 18.70
N SER A 126 -3.43 -14.77 19.69
CA SER A 126 -4.02 -14.94 21.02
C SER A 126 -4.14 -13.59 21.75
N SER A 127 -4.99 -13.52 22.77
CA SER A 127 -5.16 -12.31 23.59
C SER A 127 -3.86 -11.89 24.27
N GLU A 128 -3.08 -12.87 24.74
CA GLU A 128 -1.78 -12.66 25.39
C GLU A 128 -0.76 -12.10 24.40
N LEU A 129 -0.75 -12.62 23.17
CA LEU A 129 0.14 -12.15 22.11
C LEU A 129 -0.20 -10.70 21.68
N LYS A 130 -1.50 -10.37 21.63
CA LYS A 130 -1.96 -8.99 21.36
C LYS A 130 -1.51 -8.03 22.46
N ALA A 131 -1.61 -8.44 23.72
CA ALA A 131 -1.12 -7.65 24.85
C ALA A 131 0.41 -7.46 24.77
N LEU A 132 1.16 -8.53 24.54
CA LEU A 132 2.62 -8.48 24.36
C LEU A 132 3.04 -7.52 23.25
N LEU A 133 2.37 -7.60 22.09
CA LEU A 133 2.64 -6.72 20.95
C LEU A 133 2.35 -5.25 21.28
N LYS A 134 1.24 -4.98 21.96
CA LYS A 134 0.87 -3.65 22.41
C LYS A 134 1.91 -3.07 23.36
N ASP A 135 2.24 -3.80 24.42
CA ASP A 135 3.18 -3.34 25.44
C ASP A 135 4.57 -3.09 24.85
N PHE A 136 5.03 -4.00 23.98
CA PHE A 136 6.29 -3.86 23.25
C PHE A 136 6.32 -2.59 22.38
N LEU A 137 5.29 -2.35 21.55
CA LEU A 137 5.28 -1.20 20.65
C LEU A 137 5.15 0.13 21.41
N LEU A 138 4.33 0.18 22.46
CA LEU A 138 4.21 1.36 23.31
C LEU A 138 5.53 1.68 24.01
N HIS A 139 6.22 0.67 24.55
CA HIS A 139 7.54 0.86 25.16
C HIS A 139 8.56 1.39 24.16
N CYS A 140 8.58 0.84 22.94
CA CYS A 140 9.43 1.35 21.88
C CYS A 140 9.16 2.82 21.56
N ASP A 141 7.89 3.23 21.51
CA ASP A 141 7.51 4.60 21.19
C ASP A 141 7.87 5.59 22.31
N LEU A 142 7.81 5.18 23.58
CA LEU A 142 8.33 5.96 24.71
C LEU A 142 9.82 6.28 24.54
N VAL A 143 10.63 5.31 24.13
CA VAL A 143 12.07 5.54 23.90
C VAL A 143 12.31 6.45 22.69
N LYS A 144 11.58 6.23 21.58
CA LYS A 144 11.76 6.99 20.33
C LYS A 144 11.41 8.47 20.48
N PHE A 145 10.31 8.75 21.18
CA PHE A 145 9.66 10.06 21.16
C PHE A 145 9.70 10.77 22.52
N ALA A 146 9.62 10.05 23.64
CA ALA A 146 9.51 10.63 24.97
C ALA A 146 10.86 10.81 25.71
N LYS A 147 11.99 10.63 25.02
CA LYS A 147 13.35 10.67 25.62
C LYS A 147 13.52 9.76 26.84
N TYR A 148 12.73 8.69 26.90
CA TYR A 148 12.81 7.71 27.96
C TYR A 148 14.14 6.94 27.86
N GLY A 149 14.86 6.84 28.96
CA GLY A 149 16.13 6.13 29.08
C GLY A 149 15.92 4.76 29.72
N PRO A 150 15.70 3.69 28.93
CA PRO A 150 15.44 2.37 29.46
C PRO A 150 16.69 1.81 30.15
N THR A 151 16.47 1.06 31.23
CA THR A 151 17.50 0.30 31.92
C THR A 151 18.03 -0.86 31.06
N PRO A 152 19.23 -1.39 31.33
CA PRO A 152 19.74 -2.59 30.66
C PRO A 152 18.75 -3.76 30.70
N THR A 153 18.12 -3.98 31.85
CA THR A 153 17.09 -5.01 32.03
C THR A 153 15.89 -4.79 31.10
N GLU A 154 15.40 -3.55 30.97
CA GLU A 154 14.29 -3.24 30.06
C GLU A 154 14.67 -3.40 28.58
N MET A 155 15.93 -3.13 28.23
CA MET A 155 16.45 -3.36 26.88
C MET A 155 16.50 -4.86 26.55
N ASP A 156 16.97 -5.68 27.49
CA ASP A 156 16.97 -7.14 27.34
C ASP A 156 15.55 -7.69 27.25
N LEU A 157 14.63 -7.23 28.12
CA LEU A 157 13.21 -7.60 28.07
C LEU A 157 12.55 -7.19 26.75
N SER A 158 12.93 -6.03 26.19
CA SER A 158 12.41 -5.58 24.89
C SER A 158 12.88 -6.48 23.75
N PHE A 159 14.15 -6.90 23.78
CA PHE A 159 14.70 -7.84 22.80
C PHE A 159 14.02 -9.21 22.90
N GLU A 160 13.87 -9.74 24.12
CA GLU A 160 13.18 -11.01 24.34
C GLU A 160 11.70 -10.94 23.97
N SER A 161 11.04 -9.80 24.17
CA SER A 161 9.66 -9.58 23.71
C SER A 161 9.57 -9.64 22.18
N ALA A 162 10.49 -8.98 21.47
CA ALA A 162 10.56 -9.04 20.01
C ALA A 162 10.78 -10.48 19.52
N LYS A 163 11.72 -11.21 20.13
CA LYS A 163 11.98 -12.62 19.81
C LYS A 163 10.77 -13.50 20.08
N ARG A 164 10.11 -13.33 21.23
CA ARG A 164 8.91 -14.09 21.61
C ARG A 164 7.75 -13.84 20.64
N LEU A 165 7.56 -12.61 20.17
CA LEU A 165 6.56 -12.28 19.15
C LEU A 165 6.79 -13.08 17.87
N VAL A 166 8.05 -13.21 17.42
CA VAL A 166 8.42 -14.05 16.26
C VAL A 166 8.20 -15.53 16.58
N ASP A 167 8.73 -16.02 17.71
CA ASP A 167 8.68 -17.43 18.10
C ASP A 167 7.24 -17.96 18.19
N GLN A 168 6.32 -17.16 18.71
CA GLN A 168 4.92 -17.56 18.92
C GLN A 168 4.06 -17.49 17.65
N THR A 169 4.54 -16.85 16.60
CA THR A 169 3.77 -16.61 15.35
C THR A 169 4.42 -17.18 14.10
N LYS A 170 5.59 -17.79 14.23
CA LYS A 170 6.30 -18.41 13.11
C LYS A 170 5.44 -19.46 12.43
N GLU A 171 5.60 -19.57 11.12
CA GLU A 171 5.02 -20.64 10.32
C GLU A 171 5.43 -22.00 10.89
N ARG A 172 4.43 -22.89 11.02
CA ARG A 172 4.72 -24.29 11.31
C ARG A 172 5.29 -24.91 10.03
N ALA A 173 6.23 -25.85 10.16
CA ALA A 173 6.89 -26.49 9.01
C ALA A 173 5.90 -27.09 7.99
N ALA A 174 4.70 -27.47 8.41
CA ALA A 174 3.63 -27.97 7.54
C ALA A 174 3.05 -26.90 6.59
N GLU A 175 3.14 -25.61 6.91
CA GLU A 175 2.59 -24.50 6.12
C GLU A 175 3.56 -24.04 5.02
N VAL A 176 4.86 -24.34 5.13
CA VAL A 176 5.90 -23.90 4.18
C VAL A 176 6.01 -24.83 2.96
N THR A 177 5.41 -26.03 3.04
CA THR A 177 5.52 -27.09 2.00
C THR A 177 4.25 -27.23 1.14
N ALA A 178 3.22 -26.40 1.37
CA ALA A 178 1.94 -26.42 0.66
C ALA A 178 1.87 -25.28 -0.37
#